data_AF-A0AA88UUY0-F1
#
_entry.id   AF-A0AA88UUY0-F1
#
_cell.length_a   1.000
_cell.length_b   1.000
_cell.length_c   1.000
_cell.angle_alpha   90.00
_cell.angle_beta   90.00
_cell.angle_gamma   90.00
#
_symmetry.space_group_name_H-M   'P 1'
#
loop_
_entity.id
_entity.type
_entity.pdbx_description
1 polymer ?
#
loop_
_entity_poly.entity_id
_entity_poly.type
_entity_poly.pdbx_seq_one_letter_code
_entity_poly.pdbx_strand_id
1 'polypeptide(L)'
;MSCQLLAALQTTARSGTKDVDFLRLVPDKFLKSTAQGASTTCYVALSPKTEGVSGSYFADCNESQCSSLANDESEALQLWNQTRAL
;
A
#
# COMPACT_ATOMS: atom_id res chain seq x y z
N MET A 1 0.80 -19.11 -27.29
CA MET A 1 0.02 -18.25 -28.20
C MET A 1 -1.48 -18.57 -28.26
N SER A 2 -2.10 -19.00 -27.16
CA SER A 2 -3.56 -18.87 -27.02
C SER A 2 -3.92 -18.93 -25.54
N CYS A 3 -4.81 -18.04 -25.12
CA CYS A 3 -5.27 -17.73 -23.75
C CYS A 3 -4.79 -16.40 -23.13
N GLN A 4 -4.18 -15.49 -23.92
CA GLN A 4 -4.14 -14.06 -23.55
C GLN A 4 -5.46 -13.31 -23.83
N LEU A 5 -6.54 -14.00 -24.23
CA LEU A 5 -7.79 -13.37 -24.67
C LEU A 5 -8.94 -13.44 -23.65
N LEU A 6 -8.65 -13.50 -22.35
CA LEU A 6 -9.68 -13.41 -21.30
C LEU A 6 -9.35 -12.45 -20.14
N ALA A 7 -8.19 -11.78 -20.16
CA ALA A 7 -7.87 -10.72 -19.19
C ALA A 7 -8.25 -9.30 -19.69
N ALA A 8 -8.92 -9.19 -20.84
CA ALA A 8 -9.21 -7.91 -21.51
C ALA A 8 -10.62 -7.35 -21.27
N LEU A 9 -11.43 -7.92 -20.35
CA LEU A 9 -12.83 -7.49 -20.17
C LEU A 9 -13.30 -7.27 -18.72
N GLN A 10 -12.38 -7.11 -17.75
CA GLN A 10 -12.74 -6.62 -16.40
C GLN A 10 -11.88 -5.44 -15.90
N THR A 11 -11.12 -4.78 -16.78
CA THR A 11 -10.74 -3.37 -16.58
C THR A 11 -11.84 -2.47 -17.13
N THR A 12 -13.09 -2.67 -16.68
CA THR A 12 -14.05 -1.55 -16.70
C THR A 12 -13.52 -0.52 -15.74
N ALA A 13 -12.76 0.43 -16.32
CA ALA A 13 -12.54 1.73 -15.76
C ALA A 13 -13.86 2.24 -15.18
N ARG A 14 -14.01 2.16 -13.86
CA ARG A 14 -15.06 2.90 -13.17
C ARG A 14 -14.57 4.33 -13.10
N SER A 15 -14.82 5.04 -14.21
CA SER A 15 -14.95 6.48 -14.23
C SER A 15 -15.93 6.85 -13.11
N GLY A 16 -15.43 7.56 -12.10
CA GLY A 16 -16.18 8.02 -10.93
C GLY A 16 -15.46 9.23 -10.37
N THR A 17 -15.95 10.40 -10.77
CA THR A 17 -15.44 11.72 -10.41
C THR A 17 -15.77 12.11 -8.96
N LYS A 18 -14.96 13.07 -8.47
CA LYS A 18 -15.09 13.96 -7.29
C LYS A 18 -14.12 13.57 -6.17
N ASP A 19 -13.28 14.53 -5.73
CA ASP A 19 -12.40 14.54 -4.54
C ASP A 19 -10.89 14.87 -4.77
N VAL A 20 -10.49 15.58 -5.84
CA VAL A 20 -9.06 15.96 -6.04
C VAL A 20 -8.80 17.44 -6.34
N ASP A 21 -9.60 18.37 -5.79
CA ASP A 21 -9.38 19.80 -6.00
C ASP A 21 -8.09 20.32 -5.32
N PHE A 22 -7.61 19.65 -4.26
CA PHE A 22 -6.39 20.04 -3.52
C PHE A 22 -5.08 19.69 -4.25
N LEU A 23 -5.08 18.67 -5.10
CA LEU A 23 -3.87 18.17 -5.78
C LEU A 23 -3.48 18.99 -7.03
N ARG A 24 -4.25 20.04 -7.36
CA ARG A 24 -4.11 20.86 -8.58
C ARG A 24 -2.82 21.69 -8.66
N LEU A 25 -2.06 21.80 -7.56
CA LEU A 25 -0.77 22.52 -7.51
C LEU A 25 0.45 21.60 -7.68
N VAL A 26 0.27 20.27 -7.64
CA VAL A 26 1.38 19.31 -7.76
C VAL A 26 1.50 18.88 -9.22
N PRO A 27 2.64 19.09 -9.90
CA PRO A 27 2.82 18.61 -11.26
C PRO A 27 2.74 17.07 -11.28
N ASP A 28 2.01 16.49 -12.23
CA ASP A 28 1.74 15.04 -12.35
C ASP A 28 2.99 14.14 -12.28
N LYS A 29 4.17 14.69 -12.56
CA LYS A 29 5.46 13.97 -12.50
C LYS A 29 5.98 13.72 -11.07
N PHE A 30 5.40 14.37 -10.06
CA PHE A 30 5.81 14.22 -8.65
C PHE A 30 4.96 13.19 -7.88
N LEU A 31 3.85 12.72 -8.46
CA LEU A 31 2.95 11.77 -7.82
C LEU A 31 3.26 10.35 -8.29
N LYS A 32 3.23 9.38 -7.36
CA LYS A 32 3.33 7.96 -7.69
C LYS A 32 2.09 7.55 -8.49
N SER A 33 2.28 6.71 -9.52
CA SER A 33 1.14 6.10 -10.22
C SER A 33 0.41 5.10 -9.31
N THR A 34 -0.84 4.77 -9.62
CA THR A 34 -1.60 3.75 -8.87
C THR A 34 -0.86 2.42 -8.80
N ALA A 35 -0.22 2.00 -9.89
CA ALA A 35 0.58 0.77 -9.93
C ALA A 35 1.83 0.85 -9.03
N GLN A 36 2.51 2.01 -9.00
CA GLN A 36 3.64 2.23 -8.11
C GLN A 36 3.21 2.26 -6.64
N GLY A 37 2.07 2.89 -6.32
CA GLY A 37 1.54 2.93 -4.96
C GLY A 37 1.10 1.56 -4.43
N ALA A 38 0.54 0.70 -5.28
CA ALA A 38 0.12 -0.65 -4.89
C ALA A 38 1.26 -1.68 -4.86
N SER A 39 2.44 -1.34 -5.38
CA SER A 39 3.55 -2.29 -5.59
C SER A 39 3.99 -3.02 -4.32
N THR A 40 4.25 -2.30 -3.24
CA THR A 40 4.71 -2.88 -1.98
C THR A 40 3.68 -3.83 -1.38
N THR A 41 2.40 -3.45 -1.41
CA THR A 41 1.32 -4.30 -0.88
C THR A 41 1.21 -5.60 -1.69
N CYS A 42 1.23 -5.50 -3.02
CA CYS A 42 1.21 -6.68 -3.89
C CYS A 42 2.47 -7.55 -3.71
N TYR A 43 3.63 -6.94 -3.48
CA TYR A 43 4.87 -7.66 -3.21
C TYR A 43 4.78 -8.48 -1.93
N VAL A 44 4.41 -7.85 -0.81
CA VAL A 44 4.33 -8.53 0.50
C VAL A 44 3.27 -9.64 0.50
N ALA A 45 2.14 -9.42 -0.19
CA ALA A 45 1.03 -10.38 -0.22
C ALA A 45 1.28 -11.61 -1.11
N LEU A 46 2.08 -11.49 -2.17
CA LEU A 46 2.19 -12.50 -3.23
C LEU A 46 3.59 -13.09 -3.41
N SER A 47 4.63 -12.44 -2.90
CA SER A 47 6.01 -12.86 -3.12
C SER A 47 6.38 -14.07 -2.24
N PRO A 48 6.91 -15.17 -2.81
CA PRO A 48 7.46 -16.27 -2.01
C PRO A 48 8.61 -15.83 -1.09
N LYS A 49 9.26 -14.68 -1.39
CA LYS A 49 10.35 -14.15 -0.57
C LYS A 49 9.88 -13.58 0.77
N THR A 50 8.59 -13.25 0.89
CA THR A 50 7.99 -12.75 2.13
C THR A 50 7.19 -13.82 2.85
N GLU A 51 7.19 -15.06 2.33
CA GLU A 51 6.51 -16.19 2.96
C GLU A 51 7.14 -16.50 4.34
N GLY A 52 6.31 -16.53 5.37
CA GLY A 52 6.74 -16.76 6.76
C GLY A 52 7.39 -15.56 7.46
N VAL A 53 7.53 -14.42 6.80
CA VAL A 53 8.05 -13.19 7.43
C VAL A 53 6.92 -12.46 8.14
N SER A 54 7.09 -12.19 9.45
CA SER A 54 6.13 -11.44 10.28
C SER A 54 6.83 -10.38 11.11
N GLY A 55 6.20 -9.23 11.32
CA GLY A 55 6.73 -8.13 12.14
C GLY A 55 7.71 -7.19 11.42
N SER A 56 8.07 -7.49 10.17
CA SER A 56 8.91 -6.62 9.34
C SER A 56 8.10 -5.52 8.65
N TYR A 57 8.74 -4.37 8.43
CA TYR A 57 8.18 -3.25 7.69
C TYR A 57 8.80 -3.15 6.29
N PHE A 58 7.98 -2.87 5.28
CA PHE A 58 8.41 -2.80 3.89
C PHE A 58 8.13 -1.43 3.27
N ALA A 59 9.13 -0.88 2.60
CA ALA A 59 9.04 0.35 1.81
C ALA A 59 9.65 0.10 0.42
N ASP A 60 8.95 0.55 -0.63
CA ASP A 60 9.33 0.36 -2.03
C ASP A 60 9.78 -1.09 -2.34
N CYS A 61 8.96 -2.07 -1.91
CA CYS A 61 9.20 -3.53 -2.04
C CYS A 61 10.45 -4.08 -1.32
N ASN A 62 11.09 -3.33 -0.43
CA ASN A 62 12.24 -3.78 0.35
C ASN A 62 11.96 -3.66 1.85
N GLU A 63 12.61 -4.51 2.64
CA GLU A 63 12.55 -4.36 4.11
C GLU A 63 13.23 -3.05 4.53
N SER A 64 12.60 -2.32 5.43
CA SER A 64 13.03 -0.99 5.85
C SER A 64 12.79 -0.80 7.35
N GLN A 65 13.50 0.17 7.94
CA GLN A 65 13.35 0.47 9.36
C GLN A 65 12.17 1.40 9.61
N CYS A 66 11.37 1.03 10.60
CA CYS A 66 10.34 1.90 11.17
C CYS A 66 10.97 3.08 11.94
N SER A 67 10.20 4.14 12.15
CA SER A 67 10.58 5.22 13.07
C SER A 67 10.68 4.72 14.50
N SER A 68 11.44 5.42 15.36
CA SER A 68 11.60 5.03 16.77
C SER A 68 10.25 4.92 17.50
N LEU A 69 9.32 5.82 17.21
CA LEU A 69 7.99 5.82 17.81
C LEU A 69 7.16 4.61 17.34
N ALA A 70 7.28 4.21 16.08
CA ALA A 70 6.58 3.04 15.56
C ALA A 70 7.11 1.72 16.12
N ASN A 71 8.34 1.72 16.67
CA ASN A 71 8.93 0.57 17.36
C ASN A 71 8.75 0.62 18.88
N ASP A 72 8.07 1.64 19.44
CA ASP A 72 7.84 1.76 20.87
C ASP A 72 6.64 0.90 21.31
N GLU A 73 6.91 -0.15 22.08
CA GLU A 73 5.88 -1.08 22.58
C GLU A 73 4.91 -0.41 23.57
N SER A 74 5.37 0.57 24.36
CA SER A 74 4.52 1.29 25.32
C SER A 74 3.47 2.11 24.58
N GLU A 75 3.90 2.82 23.54
CA GLU A 75 3.01 3.62 22.69
C GLU A 75 2.04 2.72 21.91
N ALA A 76 2.50 1.58 21.39
CA ALA A 76 1.65 0.61 20.72
C ALA A 76 0.55 0.05 21.66
N LEU A 77 0.90 -0.29 22.90
CA LEU A 77 -0.06 -0.76 23.91
C LEU A 77 -1.06 0.32 24.33
N GLN A 78 -0.58 1.55 24.52
CA GLN A 78 -1.44 2.69 24.84
C GLN A 78 -2.47 2.93 23.73
N LEU A 79 -2.02 2.97 22.47
CA LEU A 79 -2.89 3.16 21.31
C LEU A 79 -3.92 2.03 21.18
N TRP A 80 -3.50 0.78 21.39
CA TRP A 80 -4.40 -0.37 21.37
C TRP A 80 -5.48 -0.27 22.44
N ASN A 81 -5.11 0.07 23.68
CA ASN A 81 -6.04 0.21 24.80
C ASN A 81 -7.05 1.35 24.60
N GLN A 82 -6.63 2.46 23.98
CA GLN A 82 -7.53 3.55 23.63
C GLN A 82 -8.50 3.14 22.52
N THR A 83 -7.99 2.51 21.45
CA THR A 83 -8.81 2.14 20.28
C THR A 83 -9.85 1.09 20.61
N ARG A 84 -9.52 0.10 21.44
CA ARG A 84 -10.46 -0.96 21.84
C ARG A 84 -11.54 -0.52 22.84
N ALA A 85 -11.37 0.65 23.46
CA ALA A 85 -12.29 1.21 24.44
C ALA A 85 -13.35 2.12 23.80
N LEU A 86 -13.22 2.42 22.50
CA LEU A 86 -14.22 3.07 21.66
C LEU A 86 -15.25 2.06 21.18
#